data_AF-A0A7Z9WYA0-F1
#
_entry.id   AF-A0A7Z9WYA0-F1
#
_cell.length_a   1.000
_cell.length_b   1.000
_cell.length_c   1.000
_cell.angle_alpha   90.00
_cell.angle_beta   90.00
_cell.angle_gamma   90.00
#
_symmetry.space_group_name_H-M   'P 1'
#
loop_
_entity.id
_entity.type
_entity.pdbx_description
1 polymer ?
#
loop_
_entity_poly.entity_id
_entity_poly.type
_entity_poly.pdbx_seq_one_letter_code
_entity_poly.pdbx_strand_id
1 'polypeptide(L)'
;MKVIAERCTGCKLCIKACPFGAIELVNKKAVIDLQKCTLCGACIEPCKLGAIVLTKISPSEIEFQKKIEEHRDVWVFCEQKNGVVQSVAYELLGRGRELADVLGVDLCGVLLGESMKEEAQKIIYRG
;
A
#
# COMPACT_ATOMS: atom_id res chain seq x y z
N MET A 1 12.03 12.28 4.16
CA MET A 1 12.47 12.30 5.59
C MET A 1 14.00 12.26 5.61
N LYS A 2 14.67 13.08 6.43
CA LYS A 2 16.15 13.16 6.45
C LYS A 2 16.69 13.15 7.88
N VAL A 3 17.87 12.55 8.06
CA VAL A 3 18.63 12.61 9.32
C VAL A 3 19.78 13.62 9.19
N ILE A 4 19.87 14.55 10.13
CA ILE A 4 20.99 15.49 10.31
C ILE A 4 22.05 14.76 11.14
N ALA A 5 23.09 14.28 10.48
CA ALA A 5 24.09 13.40 11.08
C ALA A 5 24.80 14.07 12.27
N GLU A 6 25.00 15.39 12.22
CA GLU A 6 25.68 16.19 13.25
C GLU A 6 24.90 16.18 14.58
N ARG A 7 23.57 16.14 14.50
CA ARG A 7 22.67 16.12 15.68
C ARG A 7 22.34 14.71 16.16
N CYS A 8 22.59 13.69 15.33
CA CYS A 8 22.24 12.32 15.66
C CYS A 8 23.28 11.69 16.59
N THR A 9 22.87 11.28 17.79
CA THR A 9 23.74 10.56 18.75
C THR A 9 23.67 9.05 18.64
N GLY A 10 22.81 8.51 17.77
CA GLY A 10 22.65 7.06 17.62
C GLY A 10 21.90 6.39 18.78
N CYS A 11 21.07 7.12 19.52
CA CYS A 11 20.34 6.62 20.69
C CYS A 11 19.27 5.55 20.42
N LYS A 12 18.98 5.25 19.14
CA LYS A 12 18.03 4.22 18.66
C LYS A 12 16.55 4.42 19.04
N LEU A 13 16.17 5.53 19.68
CA LEU A 13 14.76 5.81 20.02
C LEU A 13 13.86 5.87 18.77
N CYS A 14 14.35 6.48 17.68
CA CYS A 14 13.63 6.55 16.42
C CYS A 14 13.39 5.17 15.77
N ILE A 15 14.29 4.21 15.98
CA ILE A 15 14.15 2.84 15.46
C ILE A 15 12.96 2.16 16.12
N LYS A 16 12.86 2.24 17.45
CA LYS A 16 11.72 1.69 18.20
C LYS A 16 10.39 2.38 17.86
N ALA A 17 10.44 3.66 17.54
CA ALA A 17 9.27 4.44 17.19
C ALA A 17 8.75 4.19 15.77
N CYS A 18 9.54 3.56 14.89
CA CYS A 18 9.12 3.32 13.51
C CYS A 18 8.30 2.02 13.40
N PRO A 19 6.97 2.10 13.17
CA PRO A 19 6.15 0.89 13.06
C PRO A 19 6.39 0.12 11.75
N PHE A 20 7.08 0.72 10.79
CA PHE A 20 7.36 0.16 9.47
C PHE A 20 8.78 -0.43 9.35
N GLY A 21 9.58 -0.41 10.42
CA GLY A 21 10.96 -0.92 10.40
C GLY A 21 11.86 -0.20 9.39
N ALA A 22 11.57 1.06 9.06
CA ALA A 22 12.26 1.82 8.01
C ALA A 22 13.55 2.51 8.48
N ILE A 23 14.01 2.29 9.71
CA ILE A 23 15.17 3.00 10.28
C ILE A 23 16.17 2.01 10.83
N GLU A 24 17.41 2.13 10.37
CA GLU A 24 18.54 1.31 10.79
C GLU A 24 19.64 2.17 11.39
N LEU A 25 20.57 1.54 12.13
CA LEU A 25 21.74 2.22 12.66
C LEU A 25 22.98 1.82 11.85
N VAL A 26 23.52 2.76 11.09
CA VAL A 26 24.75 2.58 10.30
C VAL A 26 25.79 3.60 10.77
N ASN A 27 27.01 3.16 11.08
CA ASN A 27 28.09 4.04 11.56
C ASN A 27 27.68 4.93 12.76
N LYS A 28 26.92 4.37 13.70
CA LYS A 28 26.35 5.08 14.87
C LYS A 28 25.38 6.23 14.53
N LYS A 29 24.90 6.31 13.29
CA LYS A 29 23.91 7.28 12.84
C LYS A 29 22.66 6.56 12.36
N ALA A 30 21.50 7.16 12.61
CA ALA A 30 20.25 6.64 12.08
C ALA A 30 20.24 6.89 10.56
N VAL A 31 19.91 5.85 9.80
CA VAL A 31 19.70 5.90 8.35
C VAL A 31 18.26 5.46 8.09
N ILE A 32 17.55 6.21 7.27
CA ILE A 32 16.14 5.96 6.95
C ILE A 32 16.06 5.39 5.55
N ASP A 33 15.47 4.21 5.43
CA ASP A 33 15.11 3.59 4.16
C ASP A 33 13.82 4.25 3.64
N LEU A 34 13.95 5.08 2.62
CA LEU A 34 12.82 5.81 2.03
C LEU A 34 11.86 4.92 1.25
N GLN A 35 12.25 3.70 0.87
CA GLN A 35 11.34 2.76 0.21
C GLN A 35 10.34 2.15 1.20
N LYS A 36 10.74 2.01 2.48
CA LYS A 36 9.87 1.53 3.56
C LYS A 36 9.21 2.66 4.34
N CYS A 37 9.75 3.87 4.28
CA CYS A 37 9.27 5.01 5.05
C CYS A 37 7.95 5.54 4.48
N THR A 38 6.89 5.49 5.27
CA THR A 38 5.56 6.04 4.92
C THR A 38 5.39 7.53 5.25
N LEU A 39 6.47 8.22 5.65
CA LEU A 39 6.47 9.63 6.05
C LEU A 39 5.50 9.99 7.21
N CYS A 40 5.06 9.02 8.01
CA CYS A 40 4.11 9.21 9.11
C CYS A 40 4.57 10.14 10.26
N GLY A 41 5.86 10.48 10.35
CA GLY A 41 6.38 11.41 11.36
C GLY A 41 6.61 10.85 12.77
N ALA A 42 6.29 9.58 13.04
CA ALA A 42 6.42 8.96 14.37
C ALA A 42 7.84 9.04 14.98
N CYS A 43 8.88 9.13 14.16
CA CYS A 43 10.27 9.21 14.59
C CYS A 43 10.73 10.63 15.00
N ILE A 44 9.91 11.66 14.77
CA ILE A 44 10.28 13.07 15.03
C ILE A 44 10.25 13.38 16.53
N GLU A 45 9.11 13.17 17.21
CA GLU A 45 8.95 13.51 18.64
C GLU A 45 9.90 12.75 19.60
N PRO A 46 10.22 11.47 19.35
CA PRO A 46 11.22 10.75 20.15
C PRO A 46 12.64 11.28 19.98
N CYS A 47 12.92 11.97 18.87
CA CYS A 47 14.23 12.54 18.59
C CYS A 47 14.41 13.88 19.33
N LYS A 48 14.79 13.81 20.61
CA LYS A 48 14.98 15.00 21.47
C LYS A 48 16.06 15.97 20.99
N LEU A 49 16.91 15.55 20.05
CA LEU A 49 17.97 16.37 19.46
C LEU A 49 17.55 17.03 18.13
N GLY A 50 16.31 16.81 17.68
CA GLY A 50 15.82 17.36 16.41
C GLY A 50 16.68 16.94 15.22
N ALA A 51 17.21 15.71 15.25
CA ALA A 51 18.08 15.17 14.21
C ALA A 51 17.28 14.60 13.03
N ILE A 52 15.97 14.39 13.17
CA ILE A 52 15.10 13.88 12.10
C ILE A 52 14.17 15.00 11.65
N VAL A 53 14.16 15.28 10.34
CA VAL A 53 13.35 16.36 9.76
C VAL A 53 12.56 15.87 8.55
N LEU A 54 11.34 16.38 8.44
CA LEU A 54 10.54 16.29 7.21
C LEU A 54 11.15 17.21 6.16
N THR A 55 11.58 16.63 5.05
CA THR A 55 12.05 17.37 3.87
C THR A 55 10.87 17.59 2.93
N LYS A 56 10.84 18.76 2.27
CA LYS A 56 9.91 18.98 1.16
C LYS A 56 10.19 17.98 0.05
N ILE A 57 9.11 17.48 -0.54
CA ILE A 57 9.09 16.43 -1.55
C ILE A 57 9.80 16.94 -2.82
N SER A 58 10.66 16.11 -3.42
CA SER A 58 11.36 16.44 -4.67
C SER A 58 10.47 16.20 -5.90
N PRO A 59 10.77 16.78 -7.07
CA PRO A 59 10.00 16.53 -8.30
C PRO A 59 9.89 15.05 -8.69
N SER A 60 10.88 14.22 -8.35
CA SER A 60 10.87 12.77 -8.63
C SER A 60 9.88 11.99 -7.75
N GLU A 61 9.59 12.47 -6.53
CA GLU A 61 8.59 11.86 -5.66
C GLU A 61 7.16 12.20 -6.14
N ILE A 62 6.96 13.35 -6.80
CA ILE A 62 5.71 13.70 -7.49
C ILE A 62 5.39 12.68 -8.59
N GLU A 63 6.42 12.20 -9.31
CA GLU A 63 6.28 11.21 -10.38
C GLU A 63 5.80 9.85 -9.85
N PHE A 64 6.20 9.48 -8.62
CA PHE A 64 5.71 8.30 -7.93
C PHE A 64 4.25 8.44 -7.48
N GLN A 65 3.85 9.60 -6.94
CA GLN A 65 2.45 9.90 -6.62
C GLN A 65 1.55 9.75 -7.86
N LYS A 66 2.00 10.29 -8.99
CA LYS A 66 1.26 10.25 -10.26
C LYS A 66 0.98 8.82 -10.73
N LYS A 67 1.93 7.90 -10.55
CA LYS A 67 1.73 6.47 -10.84
C LYS A 67 0.72 5.80 -9.92
N ILE A 68 0.61 6.21 -8.66
CA ILE A 68 -0.42 5.67 -7.74
C ILE A 68 -1.81 6.14 -8.16
N GLU A 69 -1.94 7.41 -8.57
CA GLU A 69 -3.20 7.98 -9.07
C GLU A 69 -3.71 7.31 -10.36
N GLU A 70 -2.83 6.66 -11.12
CA GLU A 70 -3.20 5.88 -12.31
C GLU A 70 -3.85 4.52 -11.97
N HIS A 71 -3.70 4.03 -10.73
CA HIS A 71 -4.35 2.78 -10.32
C HIS A 71 -5.84 3.02 -10.14
N ARG A 72 -6.65 2.27 -10.88
CA ARG A 72 -8.10 2.43 -11.00
C ARG A 72 -8.79 1.07 -10.97
N ASP A 73 -10.11 1.10 -11.09
CA ASP A 73 -11.03 -0.04 -11.17
C ASP A 73 -11.49 -0.60 -9.82
N VAL A 74 -12.65 -1.25 -9.84
CA VAL A 74 -13.24 -1.93 -8.68
C VAL A 74 -12.88 -3.42 -8.76
N TRP A 75 -12.24 -3.95 -7.72
CA TRP A 75 -11.75 -5.33 -7.71
C TRP A 75 -12.55 -6.16 -6.72
N VAL A 76 -13.15 -7.25 -7.19
CA VAL A 76 -13.91 -8.21 -6.37
C VAL A 76 -13.18 -9.53 -6.34
N PHE A 77 -12.76 -9.96 -5.15
CA PHE A 77 -12.23 -11.30 -4.96
C PHE A 77 -13.37 -12.33 -4.99
N CYS A 78 -13.29 -13.26 -5.94
CA CYS A 78 -14.29 -14.29 -6.16
C CYS A 78 -13.84 -15.58 -5.47
N GLU A 79 -14.26 -15.75 -4.21
CA GLU A 79 -13.94 -16.95 -3.42
C GLU A 79 -14.46 -18.22 -4.13
N GLN A 80 -13.60 -19.22 -4.22
CA GLN A 80 -13.97 -20.57 -4.66
C GLN A 80 -13.69 -21.58 -3.55
N LYS A 81 -14.56 -22.59 -3.45
CA LYS A 81 -14.37 -23.76 -2.60
C LYS A 81 -14.53 -25.00 -3.45
N ASN A 82 -13.51 -25.85 -3.44
CA ASN A 82 -13.48 -27.10 -4.22
C ASN A 82 -13.78 -26.88 -5.71
N GLY A 83 -13.26 -25.79 -6.28
CA GLY A 83 -13.42 -25.45 -7.70
C GLY A 83 -14.76 -24.82 -8.07
N VAL A 84 -15.57 -24.41 -7.08
CA VAL A 84 -16.88 -23.77 -7.30
C VAL A 84 -16.90 -22.40 -6.67
N VAL A 85 -17.22 -21.37 -7.47
CA VAL A 85 -17.35 -20.00 -6.99
C VAL A 85 -18.54 -19.87 -6.05
N GLN A 86 -18.32 -19.27 -4.88
CA GLN A 86 -19.36 -19.11 -3.86
C GLN A 86 -20.37 -18.03 -4.26
N SER A 87 -21.62 -18.19 -3.84
CA SER A 87 -22.71 -17.28 -4.21
C SER A 87 -22.45 -15.82 -3.82
N VAL A 88 -21.78 -15.63 -2.68
CA VAL A 88 -21.39 -14.30 -2.16
C VAL A 88 -20.54 -13.53 -3.17
N ALA A 89 -19.70 -14.21 -3.97
CA ALA A 89 -18.91 -13.55 -5.01
C ALA A 89 -19.80 -12.88 -6.06
N TYR A 90 -20.92 -13.52 -6.45
CA TYR A 90 -21.86 -12.94 -7.41
C TYR A 90 -22.63 -11.74 -6.84
N GLU A 91 -22.99 -11.79 -5.56
CA GLU A 91 -23.64 -10.65 -4.88
C GLU A 91 -22.69 -9.44 -4.81
N LEU A 92 -21.41 -9.70 -4.48
CA LEU A 92 -20.36 -8.68 -4.45
C LEU A 92 -20.04 -8.13 -5.84
N LEU A 93 -20.03 -8.96 -6.89
CA LEU A 93 -19.88 -8.51 -8.27
C LEU A 93 -21.03 -7.58 -8.67
N GLY A 94 -22.27 -7.89 -8.29
CA GLY A 94 -23.42 -7.02 -8.53
C GLY A 94 -23.27 -5.64 -7.89
N ARG A 95 -22.92 -5.59 -6.59
CA ARG A 95 -22.64 -4.31 -5.90
C ARG A 95 -21.39 -3.62 -6.45
N GLY A 96 -20.38 -4.38 -6.84
CA GLY A 96 -19.15 -3.90 -7.45
C GLY A 96 -19.41 -3.22 -8.79
N ARG A 97 -20.32 -3.76 -9.60
CA ARG A 97 -20.74 -3.17 -10.88
C ARG A 97 -21.44 -1.83 -10.68
N GLU A 98 -22.38 -1.77 -9.74
CA GLU A 98 -23.04 -0.51 -9.36
C GLU A 98 -22.01 0.56 -8.96
N LEU A 99 -21.01 0.19 -8.14
CA LEU A 99 -19.94 1.10 -7.73
C LEU A 99 -19.04 1.52 -8.90
N ALA A 100 -18.65 0.56 -9.76
CA ALA A 100 -17.79 0.81 -10.91
C ALA A 100 -18.46 1.73 -11.94
N ASP A 101 -19.79 1.61 -12.12
CA ASP A 101 -20.58 2.52 -12.96
C ASP A 101 -20.61 3.94 -12.41
N VAL A 102 -20.81 4.10 -11.09
CA VAL A 102 -20.78 5.41 -10.42
C VAL A 102 -19.42 6.08 -10.56
N LEU A 103 -18.33 5.31 -10.50
CA LEU A 103 -16.96 5.80 -10.60
C LEU A 103 -16.46 5.95 -12.05
N GLY A 104 -17.17 5.40 -13.04
CA GLY A 104 -16.74 5.40 -14.44
C GLY A 104 -15.47 4.57 -14.69
N VAL A 105 -15.34 3.43 -14.02
CA VAL A 105 -14.17 2.53 -14.09
C VAL A 105 -14.61 1.09 -14.40
N ASP A 106 -13.63 0.21 -14.65
CA ASP A 106 -13.89 -1.18 -14.92
C ASP A 106 -14.17 -1.96 -13.61
N LEU A 107 -14.86 -3.08 -13.74
CA LEU A 107 -15.02 -4.07 -12.68
C LEU A 107 -14.13 -5.26 -13.00
N CYS A 108 -13.31 -5.69 -12.04
CA CYS A 108 -12.39 -6.82 -12.19
C CYS A 108 -12.72 -7.91 -11.17
N GLY A 109 -13.01 -9.12 -11.65
CA GLY A 109 -13.13 -10.32 -10.80
C GLY A 109 -11.79 -11.03 -10.65
N VAL A 110 -11.31 -11.21 -9.41
CA VAL A 110 -10.09 -11.98 -9.11
C VAL A 110 -10.47 -13.38 -8.65
N LEU A 111 -10.17 -14.39 -9.47
CA LEU A 111 -10.39 -15.80 -9.16
C LEU A 111 -9.05 -16.55 -9.11
N LEU A 112 -8.80 -17.25 -8.00
CA LEU A 112 -7.59 -18.05 -7.81
C LEU A 112 -7.95 -19.53 -7.65
N GLY A 113 -7.40 -20.38 -8.53
CA GLY A 113 -7.59 -21.83 -8.48
C GLY A 113 -7.09 -22.53 -9.73
N GLU A 114 -7.02 -23.85 -9.68
CA GLU A 114 -6.61 -24.71 -10.80
C GLU A 114 -7.82 -25.07 -11.68
N SER A 115 -7.66 -25.07 -13.01
CA SER A 115 -8.72 -25.46 -13.96
C SER A 115 -10.03 -24.65 -13.85
N MET A 116 -9.93 -23.36 -13.51
CA MET A 116 -11.09 -22.48 -13.22
C MET A 116 -11.70 -21.77 -14.44
N LYS A 117 -11.44 -22.23 -15.66
CA LYS A 117 -11.83 -21.51 -16.88
C LYS A 117 -13.35 -21.32 -17.00
N GLU A 118 -14.13 -22.35 -16.67
CA GLU A 118 -15.59 -22.29 -16.74
C GLU A 118 -16.18 -21.37 -15.67
N GLU A 119 -15.67 -21.45 -14.44
CA GLU A 119 -16.09 -20.57 -13.35
C GLU A 119 -15.75 -19.10 -13.62
N ALA A 120 -14.59 -18.83 -14.24
CA ALA A 120 -14.24 -17.48 -14.67
C ALA A 120 -15.23 -16.90 -15.69
N GLN A 121 -15.77 -17.72 -16.61
CA GLN A 121 -16.81 -17.27 -17.54
C GLN A 121 -18.13 -16.95 -16.82
N LYS A 122 -18.48 -17.71 -15.77
CA LYS A 122 -19.67 -17.43 -14.94
C LYS A 122 -19.55 -16.11 -14.18
N ILE A 123 -18.35 -15.79 -13.69
CA ILE A 123 -18.05 -14.50 -13.06
C ILE A 123 -18.27 -13.36 -14.06
N ILE A 124 -17.64 -13.42 -15.23
CA ILE A 124 -17.76 -12.40 -16.28
C ILE A 124 -19.21 -12.18 -16.70
N TYR A 125 -20.01 -13.25 -16.79
CA TYR A 125 -21.41 -13.15 -17.16
C TYR A 125 -22.29 -12.48 -16.09
N ARG A 126 -21.89 -12.50 -14.82
CA ARG A 126 -22.72 -12.06 -13.67
C ARG A 126 -22.33 -10.70 -13.10
N GLY A 127 -21.34 -10.02 -13.67
CA GLY A 127 -20.96 -8.65 -13.31
C GLY A 127 -19.66 -8.22 -13.95
#